data_AF-D9PGA8-F1
#
_entry.id   AF-D9PGA8-F1
#
_cell.length_a   1.000
_cell.length_b   1.000
_cell.length_c   1.000
_cell.angle_alpha   90.00
_cell.angle_beta   90.00
_cell.angle_gamma   90.00
#
_symmetry.space_group_name_H-M   'P 1'
#
loop_
_entity.id
_entity.type
_entity.pdbx_description
1 polymer ?
#
loop_
_entity_poly.entity_id
_entity_poly.type
_entity_poly.pdbx_seq_one_letter_code
_entity_poly.pdbx_strand_id
1 'polypeptide(L)'
;MFFNEVESFRAKRTKSAIQANYNWRLLGPIGEPSSSRSEHGIGRVNIYSGFDPTNPDVYWAGSAGGGVWKSTNAGRNWFTFPFTQFLSLGVSDIGISPSNPNIVYVATGDADGSSATRSPGSIGVIKTTNGGASWTTTNLNFYLLDNKILGRLLVDPDDPNIVIVASFDGIYKTIDGGSIWAKKSNGTFIDMEFKTDDETMYMLPHFPGAAPIKYSSPLTRAIHGKK
;
A
#
# COMPACT_ATOMS: atom_id res chain seq x y z
N MET A 1 4.00 25.61 4.91
CA MET A 1 4.46 24.97 3.66
C MET A 1 3.27 24.47 2.81
N PHE A 2 2.24 23.85 3.42
CA PHE A 2 0.99 23.43 2.75
C PHE A 2 0.22 24.54 2.02
N PHE A 3 0.25 25.78 2.54
CA PHE A 3 -0.45 26.92 1.93
C PHE A 3 0.08 27.26 0.53
N ASN A 4 1.41 27.32 0.36
CA ASN A 4 2.00 27.69 -0.93
C ASN A 4 1.81 26.60 -2.00
N GLU A 5 1.74 25.35 -1.58
CA GLU A 5 1.51 24.21 -2.47
C GLU A 5 0.03 24.16 -2.93
N VAL A 6 -0.92 24.38 -2.02
CA VAL A 6 -2.35 24.54 -2.33
C VAL A 6 -2.61 25.76 -3.22
N GLU A 7 -1.95 26.88 -2.96
CA GLU A 7 -2.08 28.08 -3.81
C GLU A 7 -1.43 27.87 -5.18
N SER A 8 -0.31 27.15 -5.28
CA SER A 8 0.27 26.77 -6.58
C SER A 8 -0.64 25.81 -7.37
N PHE A 9 -1.35 24.91 -6.68
CA PHE A 9 -2.33 24.00 -7.27
C PHE A 9 -3.58 24.77 -7.74
N ARG A 10 -4.05 25.74 -6.95
CA ARG A 10 -5.17 26.62 -7.32
C ARG A 10 -4.82 27.53 -8.49
N ALA A 11 -3.61 28.06 -8.55
CA ALA A 11 -3.12 28.92 -9.63
C ALA A 11 -2.96 28.17 -10.97
N LYS A 12 -2.66 26.86 -10.94
CA LYS A 12 -2.61 25.98 -12.13
C LYS A 12 -4.00 25.54 -12.62
N ARG A 13 -5.07 25.94 -11.94
CA ARG A 13 -6.45 25.66 -12.33
C ARG A 13 -6.90 26.60 -13.45
N THR A 14 -6.19 26.61 -14.58
CA THR A 14 -6.91 26.80 -15.84
C THR A 14 -7.95 25.69 -15.90
N LYS A 15 -9.23 26.06 -16.11
CA LYS A 15 -10.31 25.11 -16.41
C LYS A 15 -10.01 24.40 -17.75
N SER A 16 -8.93 23.62 -17.81
CA SER A 16 -8.80 22.60 -18.84
C SER A 16 -9.88 21.58 -18.53
N ALA A 17 -10.67 21.32 -19.54
CA ALA A 17 -11.80 20.40 -19.58
C ALA A 17 -11.37 18.94 -19.31
N ILE A 18 -10.88 18.64 -18.10
CA ILE A 18 -10.67 17.27 -17.62
C ILE A 18 -12.02 16.58 -17.40
N GLN A 19 -13.10 17.35 -17.33
CA GLN A 19 -14.47 16.88 -17.51
C GLN A 19 -14.84 16.96 -19.00
N ALA A 20 -14.05 16.30 -19.86
CA ALA A 20 -14.54 15.98 -21.20
C ALA A 20 -15.83 15.14 -21.03
N ASN A 21 -16.72 15.16 -22.03
CA ASN A 21 -18.03 14.50 -22.01
C ASN A 21 -17.95 12.99 -21.76
N TYR A 22 -17.72 12.58 -20.51
CA TYR A 22 -17.66 11.20 -20.08
C TYR A 22 -19.01 10.83 -19.48
N ASN A 23 -19.67 9.87 -20.12
CA ASN A 23 -20.85 9.24 -19.57
C ASN A 23 -20.41 8.24 -18.49
N TRP A 24 -20.57 8.63 -17.23
CA TRP A 24 -20.41 7.70 -16.12
C TRP A 24 -21.42 6.57 -16.27
N ARG A 25 -20.93 5.34 -16.35
CA ARG A 25 -21.76 4.14 -16.41
C ARG A 25 -21.54 3.33 -15.14
N LEU A 26 -22.60 3.09 -14.38
CA LEU A 26 -22.58 2.15 -13.27
C LEU A 26 -22.25 0.75 -13.82
N LEU A 27 -21.15 0.14 -13.36
CA LEU A 27 -20.79 -1.23 -13.69
C LEU A 27 -21.25 -2.25 -12.64
N GLY A 28 -21.89 -1.75 -11.58
CA GLY A 28 -22.44 -2.55 -10.49
C GLY A 28 -21.61 -2.45 -9.20
N PRO A 29 -22.02 -3.21 -8.18
CA PRO A 29 -23.25 -4.03 -8.13
C PRO A 29 -24.52 -3.16 -8.20
N ILE A 30 -25.58 -3.70 -8.81
CA ILE A 30 -26.92 -3.07 -8.81
C ILE A 30 -27.70 -3.71 -7.66
N GLY A 31 -27.78 -3.01 -6.53
CA GLY A 31 -28.45 -3.48 -5.31
C GLY A 31 -27.47 -3.72 -4.15
N GLU A 32 -27.94 -3.46 -2.93
CA GLU A 32 -27.22 -3.79 -1.70
C GLU A 32 -27.50 -5.25 -1.31
N PRO A 33 -26.48 -6.05 -0.95
CA PRO A 33 -26.71 -7.37 -0.36
C PRO A 33 -27.50 -7.23 0.93
N SER A 34 -28.48 -8.12 1.14
CA SER A 34 -29.16 -8.22 2.43
C SER A 34 -28.15 -8.55 3.53
N SER A 35 -27.97 -7.65 4.49
CA SER A 35 -27.11 -7.82 5.66
C SER A 35 -27.97 -7.91 6.91
N SER A 36 -27.59 -8.77 7.86
CA SER A 36 -28.16 -8.77 9.21
C SER A 36 -27.55 -7.69 10.12
N ARG A 37 -26.57 -6.94 9.60
CA ARG A 37 -25.94 -5.79 10.26
C ARG A 37 -26.44 -4.49 9.65
N SER A 38 -26.40 -3.41 10.42
CA SER A 38 -26.70 -2.04 9.95
C SER A 38 -25.74 -1.53 8.87
N GLU A 39 -24.66 -2.26 8.60
CA GLU A 39 -23.67 -2.00 7.55
C GLU A 39 -24.07 -2.80 6.31
N HIS A 40 -24.40 -2.07 5.24
CA HIS A 40 -24.77 -2.62 3.93
C HIS A 40 -23.57 -2.51 2.98
N GLY A 41 -23.25 -3.57 2.24
CA GLY A 41 -22.14 -3.57 1.28
C GLY A 41 -21.72 -4.96 0.81
N ILE A 42 -20.91 -5.03 -0.27
CA ILE A 42 -20.37 -6.26 -0.87
C ILE A 42 -18.94 -6.60 -0.41
N GLY A 43 -18.48 -6.00 0.69
CA GLY A 43 -17.11 -6.14 1.21
C GLY A 43 -16.30 -4.84 1.16
N ARG A 44 -15.15 -4.83 1.83
CA ARG A 44 -14.25 -3.67 1.91
C ARG A 44 -12.99 -3.88 1.08
N VAL A 45 -12.75 -2.93 0.17
CA VAL A 45 -11.46 -2.72 -0.48
C VAL A 45 -10.66 -1.79 0.42
N ASN A 46 -9.47 -2.23 0.85
CA ASN A 46 -8.57 -1.44 1.69
C ASN A 46 -7.70 -0.53 0.83
N ILE A 47 -7.07 -1.09 -0.19
CA ILE A 47 -6.05 -0.40 -0.98
C ILE A 47 -6.27 -0.60 -2.48
N TYR A 48 -5.93 0.44 -3.23
CA TYR A 48 -5.72 0.40 -4.66
C TYR A 48 -4.31 0.91 -4.92
N SER A 49 -3.43 0.07 -5.46
CA SER A 49 -1.96 0.26 -5.41
C SER A 49 -1.41 1.29 -6.41
N GLY A 50 -2.22 2.23 -6.87
CA GLY A 50 -1.90 3.05 -8.04
C GLY A 50 -1.76 2.23 -9.33
N PHE A 51 -1.33 2.90 -10.39
CA PHE A 51 -1.13 2.31 -11.72
C PHE A 51 0.26 1.69 -11.84
N ASP A 52 0.36 0.61 -12.62
CA ASP A 52 1.67 0.19 -13.14
C ASP A 52 2.29 1.39 -13.89
N PRO A 53 3.52 1.81 -13.52
CA PRO A 53 4.12 3.02 -14.08
C PRO A 53 4.42 2.93 -15.58
N THR A 54 4.41 1.71 -16.13
CA THR A 54 4.60 1.45 -17.56
C THR A 54 3.29 1.17 -18.29
N ASN A 55 2.21 0.86 -17.58
CA ASN A 55 0.91 0.54 -18.19
C ASN A 55 -0.28 0.96 -17.30
N PRO A 56 -0.98 2.06 -17.62
CA PRO A 56 -2.10 2.55 -16.80
C PRO A 56 -3.34 1.63 -16.78
N ASP A 57 -3.40 0.61 -17.65
CA ASP A 57 -4.47 -0.40 -17.63
C ASP A 57 -4.20 -1.53 -16.63
N VAL A 58 -3.00 -1.58 -16.05
CA VAL A 58 -2.60 -2.57 -15.04
C VAL A 58 -2.58 -1.92 -13.68
N TYR A 59 -3.27 -2.55 -12.72
CA TYR A 59 -3.32 -2.08 -11.35
C TYR A 59 -3.78 -3.18 -10.39
N TRP A 60 -3.48 -2.99 -9.12
CA TRP A 60 -3.77 -3.96 -8.08
C TRP A 60 -4.71 -3.38 -7.03
N ALA A 61 -5.47 -4.26 -6.41
CA ALA A 61 -6.35 -3.94 -5.30
C ALA A 61 -6.14 -4.95 -4.18
N GLY A 62 -6.22 -4.47 -2.94
CA GLY A 62 -6.21 -5.28 -1.74
C GLY A 62 -7.49 -5.09 -0.95
N SER A 63 -7.98 -6.16 -0.36
CA SER A 63 -9.22 -6.15 0.42
C SER A 63 -8.99 -6.56 1.86
N ALA A 64 -9.93 -6.22 2.74
CA ALA A 64 -9.83 -6.51 4.16
C ALA A 64 -9.76 -8.01 4.50
N GLY A 65 -10.30 -8.87 3.63
CA GLY A 65 -10.32 -10.31 3.84
C GLY A 65 -10.53 -11.15 2.57
N GLY A 66 -10.41 -10.54 1.39
CA GLY A 66 -10.55 -11.20 0.09
C GLY A 66 -9.24 -11.30 -0.69
N GLY A 67 -8.09 -10.98 -0.07
CA GLY A 67 -6.77 -11.07 -0.68
C GLY A 67 -6.45 -9.94 -1.67
N VAL A 68 -5.43 -10.22 -2.48
CA VAL A 68 -4.90 -9.35 -3.54
C VAL A 68 -5.54 -9.70 -4.89
N TRP A 69 -5.89 -8.66 -5.62
CA TRP A 69 -6.50 -8.71 -6.93
C TRP A 69 -5.68 -7.89 -7.92
N LYS A 70 -5.61 -8.36 -9.16
CA LYS A 70 -4.93 -7.68 -10.27
C LYS A 70 -5.88 -7.51 -11.44
N SER A 71 -5.89 -6.33 -12.05
CA SER A 71 -6.44 -6.12 -13.38
C SER A 71 -5.32 -5.82 -14.37
N THR A 72 -5.53 -6.21 -15.63
CA THR A 72 -4.64 -5.92 -16.76
C THR A 72 -5.36 -5.25 -17.92
N ASN A 73 -6.60 -4.81 -17.71
CA ASN A 73 -7.48 -4.27 -18.73
C ASN A 73 -8.38 -3.15 -18.18
N ALA A 74 -7.80 -2.27 -17.38
CA ALA A 74 -8.46 -1.13 -16.77
C ALA A 74 -9.71 -1.52 -15.96
N GLY A 75 -9.61 -2.60 -15.18
CA GLY A 75 -10.62 -2.97 -14.19
C GLY A 75 -11.83 -3.68 -14.77
N ARG A 76 -11.81 -3.99 -16.08
CA ARG A 76 -12.88 -4.75 -16.75
C ARG A 76 -12.94 -6.19 -16.23
N ASN A 77 -11.78 -6.80 -15.99
CA ASN A 77 -11.65 -8.10 -15.36
C ASN A 77 -10.60 -8.05 -14.26
N TRP A 78 -10.81 -8.88 -13.24
CA TRP A 78 -9.91 -9.01 -12.11
C TRP A 78 -9.55 -10.47 -11.89
N PHE A 79 -8.28 -10.70 -11.60
CA PHE A 79 -7.73 -12.00 -11.28
C PHE A 79 -7.23 -11.98 -9.84
N THR A 80 -7.54 -13.04 -9.10
CA THR A 80 -6.98 -13.28 -7.78
C THR A 80 -6.04 -14.47 -7.86
N PHE A 81 -5.15 -14.56 -6.89
CA PHE A 81 -4.21 -15.67 -6.75
C PHE A 81 -4.77 -16.62 -5.70
N PRO A 82 -4.53 -17.93 -5.82
CA PRO A 82 -4.93 -18.87 -4.78
C PRO A 82 -4.13 -18.57 -3.51
N PHE A 83 -4.72 -17.79 -2.60
CA PHE A 83 -4.16 -17.45 -1.30
C PHE A 83 -4.10 -18.63 -0.32
N THR A 84 -4.37 -19.86 -0.77
CA THR A 84 -4.40 -21.07 0.07
C THR A 84 -3.06 -21.37 0.75
N GLN A 85 -1.97 -20.80 0.25
CA GLN A 85 -0.63 -20.94 0.85
C GLN A 85 -0.36 -19.94 1.99
N PHE A 86 -1.20 -18.93 2.20
CA PHE A 86 -1.01 -17.89 3.21
C PHE A 86 -2.17 -17.85 4.18
N LEU A 87 -1.86 -17.75 5.48
CA LEU A 87 -2.86 -17.78 6.54
C LEU A 87 -3.57 -16.43 6.77
N SER A 88 -3.23 -15.39 6.00
CA SER A 88 -3.87 -14.07 6.07
C SER A 88 -4.35 -13.63 4.68
N LEU A 89 -5.63 -13.25 4.61
CA LEU A 89 -6.28 -12.69 3.42
C LEU A 89 -6.44 -11.17 3.48
N GLY A 90 -6.09 -10.56 4.62
CA GLY A 90 -6.11 -9.12 4.76
C GLY A 90 -4.95 -8.49 3.98
N VAL A 91 -5.23 -7.39 3.30
CA VAL A 91 -4.22 -6.56 2.65
C VAL A 91 -4.31 -5.14 3.20
N SER A 92 -3.25 -4.71 3.89
CA SER A 92 -3.12 -3.33 4.36
C SER A 92 -2.59 -2.43 3.26
N ASP A 93 -1.55 -2.87 2.54
CA ASP A 93 -0.96 -2.07 1.47
C ASP A 93 -0.27 -2.95 0.42
N ILE A 94 -0.11 -2.40 -0.78
CA ILE A 94 0.54 -3.02 -1.94
C ILE A 94 1.52 -2.01 -2.54
N GLY A 95 2.81 -2.34 -2.52
CA GLY A 95 3.86 -1.56 -3.16
C GLY A 95 4.34 -2.19 -4.46
N ILE A 96 4.10 -1.53 -5.59
CA ILE A 96 4.66 -1.90 -6.91
C ILE A 96 6.03 -1.23 -7.05
N SER A 97 7.06 -1.96 -7.48
CA SER A 97 8.33 -1.35 -7.82
C SER A 97 8.21 -0.51 -9.10
N PRO A 98 8.57 0.80 -9.07
CA PRO A 98 8.55 1.63 -10.26
C PRO A 98 9.61 1.27 -11.30
N SER A 99 10.78 0.80 -10.88
CA SER A 99 11.85 0.37 -11.78
C SER A 99 11.62 -1.04 -12.36
N ASN A 100 10.79 -1.87 -11.74
CA ASN A 100 10.37 -3.16 -12.28
C ASN A 100 8.97 -3.59 -11.78
N PRO A 101 7.89 -3.32 -12.54
CA PRO A 101 6.52 -3.61 -12.12
C PRO A 101 6.18 -5.11 -11.93
N ASN A 102 7.05 -6.03 -12.35
CA ASN A 102 6.90 -7.45 -12.00
C ASN A 102 7.20 -7.73 -10.54
N ILE A 103 7.90 -6.83 -9.86
CA ILE A 103 8.23 -6.92 -8.44
C ILE A 103 7.19 -6.13 -7.65
N VAL A 104 6.40 -6.85 -6.86
CA VAL A 104 5.34 -6.28 -6.02
C VAL A 104 5.45 -6.87 -4.62
N TYR A 105 5.30 -6.00 -3.62
CA TYR A 105 5.28 -6.33 -2.21
C TYR A 105 3.89 -6.07 -1.63
N VAL A 106 3.48 -6.88 -0.67
CA VAL A 106 2.17 -6.76 -0.02
C VAL A 106 2.36 -6.84 1.49
N ALA A 107 1.90 -5.80 2.18
CA ALA A 107 1.76 -5.80 3.63
C ALA A 107 0.44 -6.51 3.98
N THR A 108 0.52 -7.70 4.55
CA THR A 108 -0.66 -8.47 4.93
C THR A 108 -1.28 -7.95 6.23
N GLY A 109 -2.56 -8.22 6.44
CA GLY A 109 -3.34 -7.77 7.59
C GLY A 109 -4.38 -6.73 7.21
N ASP A 110 -5.01 -6.14 8.21
CA ASP A 110 -6.07 -5.16 8.00
C ASP A 110 -5.94 -4.00 8.98
N ALA A 111 -5.10 -3.03 8.63
CA ALA A 111 -4.83 -1.85 9.46
C ALA A 111 -6.08 -0.97 9.64
N ASP A 112 -6.84 -0.73 8.57
CA ASP A 112 -8.00 0.18 8.59
C ASP A 112 -9.21 -0.40 9.33
N GLY A 113 -9.35 -1.73 9.35
CA GLY A 113 -10.38 -2.41 10.14
C GLY A 113 -9.93 -2.81 11.54
N SER A 114 -8.69 -2.51 11.92
CA SER A 114 -8.15 -2.97 13.19
C SER A 114 -8.81 -2.28 14.39
N SER A 115 -9.78 -2.96 15.00
CA SER A 115 -9.92 -2.92 16.45
C SER A 115 -9.02 -4.01 17.04
N ALA A 116 -8.43 -3.76 18.20
CA ALA A 116 -7.47 -4.64 18.88
C ALA A 116 -7.97 -6.08 19.18
N THR A 117 -9.19 -6.44 18.75
CA THR A 117 -9.84 -7.73 19.04
C THR A 117 -10.37 -8.46 17.80
N ARG A 118 -10.28 -7.90 16.58
CA ARG A 118 -10.97 -8.47 15.39
C ARG A 118 -10.24 -8.42 14.04
N SER A 119 -9.00 -7.92 13.97
CA SER A 119 -8.26 -7.88 12.69
C SER A 119 -7.64 -9.25 12.38
N PRO A 120 -7.71 -9.76 11.13
CA PRO A 120 -6.82 -10.84 10.72
C PRO A 120 -5.38 -10.35 10.90
N GLY A 121 -4.65 -10.98 11.84
CA GLY A 121 -3.26 -10.65 12.10
C GLY A 121 -2.44 -10.64 10.81
N SER A 122 -1.43 -9.77 10.75
CA SER A 122 -0.46 -9.81 9.67
C SER A 122 0.39 -11.08 9.79
N ILE A 123 0.66 -11.75 8.67
CA ILE A 123 1.75 -12.74 8.58
C ILE A 123 3.06 -12.08 8.13
N GLY A 124 3.07 -10.75 8.02
CA GLY A 124 4.19 -9.95 7.55
C GLY A 124 4.06 -9.55 6.09
N VAL A 125 5.18 -9.51 5.38
CA VAL A 125 5.25 -9.06 3.98
C VAL A 125 5.46 -10.24 3.05
N ILE A 126 4.63 -10.32 2.00
CA ILE A 126 4.79 -11.26 0.89
C ILE A 126 5.23 -10.50 -0.37
N LYS A 127 5.86 -11.21 -1.30
CA LYS A 127 6.45 -10.65 -2.53
C LYS A 127 6.15 -11.54 -3.73
N THR A 128 6.00 -10.92 -4.89
CA THR A 128 6.13 -11.56 -6.21
C THR A 128 7.26 -10.90 -6.99
N THR A 129 7.91 -11.66 -7.88
CA THR A 129 8.93 -11.17 -8.83
C THR A 129 8.54 -11.42 -10.30
N ASN A 130 7.35 -11.98 -10.53
CA ASN A 130 6.84 -12.38 -11.83
C ASN A 130 5.42 -11.83 -12.07
N GLY A 131 5.15 -10.62 -11.57
CA GLY A 131 3.92 -9.89 -11.82
C GLY A 131 2.66 -10.57 -11.25
N GLY A 132 2.83 -11.38 -10.19
CA GLY A 132 1.76 -12.07 -9.49
C GLY A 132 1.65 -13.56 -9.79
N ALA A 133 2.33 -14.09 -10.80
CA ALA A 133 2.17 -15.50 -11.18
C ALA A 133 2.51 -16.46 -10.01
N SER A 134 3.46 -16.09 -9.15
CA SER A 134 3.73 -16.76 -7.88
C SER A 134 4.12 -15.76 -6.79
N TRP A 135 3.91 -16.18 -5.54
CA TRP A 135 4.17 -15.37 -4.35
C TRP A 135 5.00 -16.14 -3.32
N THR A 136 5.89 -15.44 -2.62
CA THR A 136 6.71 -15.98 -1.53
C THR A 136 6.65 -15.05 -0.32
N THR A 137 6.80 -15.60 0.88
CA THR A 137 7.03 -14.77 2.08
C THR A 137 8.40 -14.11 2.04
N THR A 138 8.50 -12.92 2.60
CA THR A 138 9.80 -12.33 2.98
C THR A 138 10.17 -12.78 4.40
N ASN A 139 11.35 -12.39 4.88
CA ASN A 139 11.78 -12.65 6.26
C ASN A 139 11.25 -11.64 7.29
N LEU A 140 10.36 -10.72 6.89
CA LEU A 140 9.48 -10.02 7.82
C LEU A 140 8.21 -10.84 7.92
N ASN A 141 8.21 -11.83 8.79
CA ASN A 141 7.11 -12.78 8.98
C ASN A 141 6.66 -12.82 10.44
N PHE A 142 5.38 -13.04 10.66
CA PHE A 142 4.76 -13.08 11.99
C PHE A 142 3.76 -14.23 12.07
N TYR A 143 3.49 -14.71 13.27
CA TYR A 143 2.33 -15.57 13.51
C TYR A 143 1.07 -14.70 13.62
N LEU A 144 -0.07 -15.23 13.18
CA LEU A 144 -1.35 -14.51 13.29
C LEU A 144 -1.66 -14.07 14.73
N LEU A 145 -1.26 -14.87 15.71
CA LEU A 145 -1.47 -14.62 17.14
C LEU A 145 -0.55 -13.53 17.71
N ASP A 146 0.47 -13.10 16.96
CA ASP A 146 1.35 -12.00 17.38
C ASP A 146 0.64 -10.63 17.30
N ASN A 147 -0.56 -10.59 16.71
CA ASN A 147 -1.39 -9.39 16.54
C ASN A 147 -0.62 -8.21 15.94
N LYS A 148 0.31 -8.51 15.01
CA LYS A 148 1.08 -7.50 14.29
C LYS A 148 0.19 -6.82 13.25
N ILE A 149 0.30 -5.50 13.20
CA ILE A 149 -0.42 -4.65 12.25
C ILE A 149 0.61 -3.89 11.43
N LEU A 150 0.65 -4.18 10.14
CA LEU A 150 1.38 -3.40 9.14
C LEU A 150 0.42 -2.39 8.53
N GLY A 151 0.86 -1.14 8.37
CA GLY A 151 0.11 -0.07 7.73
C GLY A 151 0.59 0.11 6.30
N ARG A 152 1.41 1.12 6.06
CA ARG A 152 1.96 1.50 4.75
C ARG A 152 3.24 0.75 4.37
N LEU A 153 3.40 0.46 3.09
CA LEU A 153 4.58 -0.13 2.47
C LEU A 153 5.05 0.74 1.29
N LEU A 154 6.33 1.11 1.30
CA LEU A 154 6.96 1.88 0.23
C LEU A 154 8.09 1.08 -0.40
N VAL A 155 8.15 1.04 -1.72
CA VAL A 155 9.25 0.47 -2.51
C VAL A 155 10.04 1.61 -3.11
N ASP A 156 11.37 1.59 -2.99
CA ASP A 156 12.22 2.62 -3.57
C ASP A 156 12.02 2.69 -5.10
N PRO A 157 11.87 3.90 -5.67
CA PRO A 157 11.56 4.08 -7.08
C PRO A 157 12.67 3.63 -8.02
N ASP A 158 13.93 3.66 -7.58
CA ASP A 158 15.07 3.24 -8.40
C ASP A 158 15.51 1.80 -8.08
N ASP A 159 15.36 1.31 -6.85
CA ASP A 159 15.80 -0.04 -6.44
C ASP A 159 14.68 -0.88 -5.78
N PRO A 160 14.17 -1.95 -6.44
CA PRO A 160 13.14 -2.81 -5.88
C PRO A 160 13.55 -3.55 -4.60
N ASN A 161 14.85 -3.61 -4.27
CA ASN A 161 15.33 -4.29 -3.08
C ASN A 161 15.19 -3.46 -1.80
N ILE A 162 14.99 -2.15 -1.94
CA ILE A 162 14.81 -1.26 -0.81
C ILE A 162 13.32 -1.09 -0.56
N VAL A 163 12.85 -1.60 0.58
CA VAL A 163 11.44 -1.54 0.98
C VAL A 163 11.37 -1.08 2.43
N ILE A 164 10.41 -0.20 2.71
CA ILE A 164 10.15 0.35 4.03
C ILE A 164 8.70 0.10 4.40
N VAL A 165 8.47 -0.37 5.62
CA VAL A 165 7.15 -0.75 6.11
C VAL A 165 6.87 -0.06 7.44
N ALA A 166 5.76 0.66 7.51
CA ALA A 166 5.20 1.19 8.73
C ALA A 166 4.38 0.11 9.43
N SER A 167 4.52 0.03 10.75
CA SER A 167 3.72 -0.86 11.59
C SER A 167 3.35 -0.17 12.89
N PHE A 168 2.46 -0.79 13.63
CA PHE A 168 2.02 -0.29 14.93
C PHE A 168 3.10 -0.38 16.01
N ASP A 169 4.18 -1.14 15.76
CA ASP A 169 5.28 -1.32 16.68
C ASP A 169 6.61 -0.75 16.19
N GLY A 170 6.70 -0.28 14.94
CA GLY A 170 7.86 0.45 14.46
C GLY A 170 7.89 0.66 12.96
N ILE A 171 9.10 0.86 12.46
CA ILE A 171 9.38 0.92 11.03
C ILE A 171 10.43 -0.11 10.71
N TYR A 172 10.16 -0.92 9.70
CA TYR A 172 11.05 -1.95 9.19
C TYR A 172 11.59 -1.53 7.83
N LYS A 173 12.88 -1.78 7.59
CA LYS A 173 13.54 -1.54 6.30
C LYS A 173 14.35 -2.74 5.87
N THR A 174 14.24 -3.10 4.60
CA THR A 174 15.14 -4.02 3.90
C THR A 174 15.89 -3.27 2.81
N ILE A 175 17.07 -3.78 2.43
CA ILE A 175 17.87 -3.31 1.30
C ILE A 175 18.27 -4.46 0.36
N ASP A 176 17.76 -5.67 0.60
CA ASP A 176 18.07 -6.90 -0.12
C ASP A 176 16.81 -7.64 -0.59
N GLY A 177 15.73 -6.87 -0.76
CA GLY A 177 14.48 -7.35 -1.31
C GLY A 177 13.66 -8.20 -0.35
N GLY A 178 13.94 -8.13 0.95
CA GLY A 178 13.16 -8.78 2.01
C GLY A 178 13.84 -9.99 2.62
N SER A 179 15.12 -10.23 2.34
CA SER A 179 15.89 -11.32 2.93
C SER A 179 16.33 -10.96 4.35
N ILE A 180 16.67 -9.70 4.60
CA ILE A 180 16.98 -9.16 5.92
C ILE A 180 16.16 -7.88 6.15
N TRP A 181 15.58 -7.78 7.35
CA TRP A 181 14.84 -6.60 7.79
C TRP A 181 15.46 -6.01 9.06
N ALA A 182 15.71 -4.71 9.03
CA ALA A 182 16.15 -3.95 10.18
C ALA A 182 15.00 -3.09 10.71
N LYS A 183 14.70 -3.21 12.01
CA LYS A 183 13.80 -2.28 12.69
C LYS A 183 14.53 -0.95 12.92
N LYS A 184 14.07 0.12 12.29
CA LYS A 184 14.72 1.44 12.27
C LYS A 184 14.14 2.42 13.30
N SER A 185 12.92 2.19 13.74
CA SER A 185 12.24 3.00 14.74
C SER A 185 11.30 2.15 15.57
N ASN A 186 11.04 2.57 16.81
CA ASN A 186 9.95 2.05 17.63
C ASN A 186 8.81 3.07 17.64
N GLY A 187 7.58 2.60 17.81
CA GLY A 187 6.38 3.44 17.87
C GLY A 187 5.31 3.00 16.89
N THR A 188 4.18 3.71 16.87
CA THR A 188 3.02 3.36 16.04
C THR A 188 2.96 4.27 14.82
N PHE A 189 3.20 3.69 13.65
CA PHE A 189 3.19 4.37 12.35
C PHE A 189 2.15 3.70 11.45
N ILE A 190 1.27 4.50 10.85
CA ILE A 190 0.25 3.99 9.92
C ILE A 190 0.59 4.35 8.49
N ASP A 191 1.01 5.58 8.28
CA ASP A 191 1.22 6.12 6.94
C ASP A 191 2.62 6.73 6.80
N MET A 192 3.17 6.61 5.60
CA MET A 192 4.47 7.14 5.19
C MET A 192 4.45 7.47 3.70
N GLU A 193 5.18 8.51 3.31
CA GLU A 193 5.40 8.82 1.89
C GLU A 193 6.83 9.29 1.65
N PHE A 194 7.35 8.95 0.47
CA PHE A 194 8.58 9.58 -0.03
C PHE A 194 8.31 11.04 -0.36
N LYS A 195 9.22 11.91 0.06
CA LYS A 195 9.23 13.28 -0.44
C LYS A 195 9.72 13.28 -1.90
N THR A 196 9.07 14.05 -2.75
CA THR A 196 9.26 14.00 -4.22
C THR A 196 10.52 14.73 -4.70
N ASP A 197 11.14 15.55 -3.86
CA ASP A 197 12.26 16.45 -4.21
C ASP A 197 13.57 16.15 -3.44
N ASP A 198 13.55 15.28 -2.43
CA ASP A 198 14.74 14.86 -1.69
C ASP A 198 14.58 13.46 -1.03
N GLU A 199 15.59 12.99 -0.29
CA GLU A 199 15.61 11.66 0.34
C GLU A 199 14.73 11.50 1.59
N THR A 200 14.01 12.55 1.99
CA THR A 200 13.21 12.59 3.21
C THR A 200 11.96 11.73 3.06
N MET A 201 11.57 11.04 4.13
CA MET A 201 10.21 10.53 4.25
C MET A 201 9.42 11.32 5.30
N TYR A 202 8.14 11.54 5.00
CA TYR A 202 7.17 12.01 5.97
C TYR A 202 6.43 10.81 6.54
N MET A 203 6.18 10.84 7.85
CA MET A 203 5.46 9.76 8.52
C MET A 203 4.42 10.34 9.46
N LEU A 204 3.26 9.69 9.51
CA LEU A 204 2.15 10.10 10.35
C LEU A 204 2.00 9.11 11.51
N PRO A 205 2.29 9.54 12.76
CA PRO A 205 2.00 8.73 13.93
C PRO A 205 0.48 8.66 14.19
N HIS A 206 0.00 7.54 14.71
CA HIS A 206 -1.43 7.33 14.99
C HIS A 206 -1.86 7.96 16.32
N PHE A 207 -2.04 9.29 16.36
CA PHE A 207 -2.80 9.95 17.44
C PHE A 207 -3.52 11.22 16.92
N PRO A 208 -4.75 11.51 17.37
CA PRO A 208 -5.42 12.77 17.06
C PRO A 208 -4.57 13.96 17.51
N GLY A 209 -4.19 14.83 16.57
CA GLY A 209 -3.41 16.04 16.84
C GLY A 209 -1.88 15.90 16.76
N ALA A 210 -1.35 14.73 16.37
CA ALA A 210 0.08 14.58 16.18
C ALA A 210 0.55 15.19 14.85
N ALA A 211 1.59 16.02 14.91
CA ALA A 211 2.20 16.61 13.72
C ALA A 211 3.01 15.56 12.93
N PRO A 212 3.08 15.66 11.58
CA PRO A 212 3.94 14.81 10.78
C PRO A 212 5.39 14.89 11.25
N ILE A 213 6.03 13.75 11.45
CA ILE A 213 7.44 13.70 11.87
C ILE A 213 8.29 13.52 10.62
N LYS A 214 9.21 14.46 10.39
CA LYS A 214 10.23 14.37 9.35
C LYS A 214 11.35 13.46 9.83
N TYR A 215 11.66 12.39 9.10
CA TYR A 215 12.85 11.58 9.38
C TYR A 215 13.88 11.82 8.28
N SER A 216 15.09 12.17 8.70
CA SER A 216 16.28 12.26 7.85
C SER A 216 17.35 11.33 8.43
N SER A 217 17.48 10.13 7.83
CA SER A 217 18.34 9.01 8.27
C SER A 217 17.92 8.36 9.61
N PRO A 218 17.95 7.00 9.76
CA PRO A 218 18.45 5.95 8.86
C PRO A 218 17.42 5.44 7.83
N LEU A 219 16.36 6.20 7.63
CA LEU A 219 15.21 5.87 6.79
C LEU A 219 15.27 6.46 5.37
N THR A 220 16.36 7.14 5.03
CA THR A 220 16.56 7.77 3.72
C THR A 220 16.73 6.76 2.59
N ARG A 221 16.40 7.20 1.37
CA ARG A 221 16.68 6.56 0.08
C ARG A 221 18.17 6.17 -0.03
N ALA A 222 18.52 5.16 -0.81
CA ALA A 222 19.92 4.98 -1.21
C ALA A 222 20.14 5.71 -2.53
N ILE A 223 20.84 6.85 -2.55
CA ILE A 223 21.29 7.43 -3.83
C ILE A 223 22.40 6.54 -4.39
N HIS A 224 22.11 5.84 -5.49
CA HIS A 224 23.16 5.55 -6.47
C HIS A 224 23.11 6.69 -7.47
N GLY A 225 24.15 7.54 -7.46
CA GLY A 225 24.17 8.83 -8.14
C GLY A 225 23.73 8.75 -9.60
N LYS A 226 22.72 9.55 -9.98
CA LYS A 226 22.48 9.88 -11.37
C LYS A 226 23.48 10.97 -11.76
N LYS A 227 24.39 10.63 -12.68
CA LYS A 227 25.11 11.63 -13.49
C LYS A 227 24.15 12.33 -14.44
#